data_AF-A0AAN7SWU4-F1
#
_entry.id   AF-A0AAN7SWU4-F1
#
_cell.length_a   1.000
_cell.length_b   1.000
_cell.length_c   1.000
_cell.angle_alpha   90.00
_cell.angle_beta   90.00
_cell.angle_gamma   90.00
#
_symmetry.space_group_name_H-M   'P 1'
#
loop_
_entity.id
_entity.type
_entity.pdbx_description
1 polymer ?
#
loop_
_entity_poly.entity_id
_entity_poly.type
_entity_poly.pdbx_seq_one_letter_code
_entity_poly.pdbx_strand_id
1 'polypeptide(L)'
;MARITIVGAGVIGLVTASALARENEIIIVARNLPGDGLSAEWASPWAGASFIAGGTSSRIEQQMQLDTYSQLSHWAENYPESSVRLITLEDFFDFDDNSQIWWRMLPEVTYA
;
A
#
# COMPACT_ATOMS: atom_id res chain seq x y z
N MET A 1 -12.49 22.63 7.23
CA MET A 1 -11.47 22.22 8.21
C MET A 1 -12.17 21.52 9.36
N ALA A 2 -12.03 20.19 9.45
CA ALA A 2 -12.59 19.40 10.54
C ALA A 2 -11.46 18.87 11.44
N ARG A 3 -11.80 18.49 12.67
CA ARG A 3 -10.93 17.73 13.56
C ARG A 3 -11.32 16.26 13.49
N ILE A 4 -10.44 15.42 12.96
CA ILE A 4 -10.70 14.00 12.67
C ILE A 4 -9.81 13.14 13.57
N THR A 5 -10.42 12.19 14.28
CA THR A 5 -9.68 11.20 15.08
C THR A 5 -9.60 9.89 14.31
N ILE A 6 -8.38 9.38 14.14
CA ILE A 6 -8.10 8.08 13.52
C ILE A 6 -7.65 7.13 14.63
N VAL A 7 -8.32 5.98 14.71
CA VAL A 7 -8.00 4.94 15.69
C VAL A 7 -7.10 3.90 15.03
N GLY A 8 -5.84 3.82 15.48
CA GLY A 8 -4.82 2.89 14.99
C GLY A 8 -3.74 3.53 14.12
N ALA A 9 -2.49 3.09 14.31
CA ALA A 9 -1.31 3.59 13.62
C ALA A 9 -0.62 2.48 12.78
N GLY A 10 -1.41 1.53 12.26
CA GLY A 10 -0.96 0.67 11.17
C GLY A 10 -0.96 1.43 9.82
N VAL A 11 -0.49 0.77 8.76
CA VAL A 11 -0.38 1.36 7.42
C VAL A 11 -1.69 2.03 6.95
N ILE A 12 -2.84 1.39 7.17
CA ILE A 12 -4.15 1.94 6.79
C ILE A 12 -4.45 3.24 7.53
N GLY A 13 -4.22 3.28 8.85
CA GLY A 13 -4.47 4.47 9.67
C GLY A 13 -3.53 5.62 9.32
N LEU A 14 -2.23 5.34 9.15
CA LEU A 14 -1.22 6.35 8.83
C LEU A 14 -1.36 6.91 7.41
N VAL A 15 -1.66 6.07 6.42
CA VAL A 15 -1.91 6.54 5.04
C VAL A 15 -3.19 7.37 4.98
N THR A 16 -4.25 6.95 5.68
CA THR A 16 -5.49 7.72 5.80
C THR A 16 -5.24 9.08 6.47
N ALA A 17 -4.46 9.11 7.55
CA ALA A 17 -4.06 10.35 8.22
C ALA A 17 -3.30 11.28 7.27
N SER A 18 -2.31 10.73 6.55
CA SER A 18 -1.51 11.50 5.58
C SER A 18 -2.36 12.10 4.46
N ALA A 19 -3.35 11.36 3.95
CA ALA A 19 -4.23 11.85 2.90
C ALA A 19 -5.13 13.00 3.38
N LEU A 20 -5.62 12.94 4.62
CA LEU A 20 -6.56 13.93 5.17
C LEU A 20 -5.88 15.16 5.79
N ALA A 21 -4.60 15.06 6.17
CA ALA A 21 -3.87 16.07 6.94
C ALA A 21 -3.68 17.43 6.22
N ARG A 22 -3.82 17.48 4.90
CA ARG A 22 -3.69 18.75 4.14
C ARG A 22 -4.82 19.73 4.41
N GLU A 23 -6.00 19.25 4.79
CA GLU A 23 -7.22 20.06 4.91
C GLU A 23 -7.87 20.00 6.30
N ASN A 24 -7.36 19.12 7.17
CA ASN A 24 -7.98 18.77 8.44
C ASN A 24 -6.94 18.66 9.55
N GLU A 25 -7.37 18.91 10.78
CA GLU A 25 -6.61 18.59 11.98
C GLU A 25 -6.78 17.10 12.28
N ILE A 26 -5.68 16.35 12.29
CA ILE A 26 -5.70 14.89 12.50
C ILE A 26 -5.16 14.55 13.88
N ILE A 27 -5.92 13.75 14.63
CA ILE A 27 -5.47 13.13 15.87
C ILE A 27 -5.40 11.62 15.65
N ILE A 28 -4.23 11.03 15.85
CA ILE A 28 -4.07 9.57 15.82
C ILE A 28 -4.06 9.06 17.26
N VAL A 29 -4.93 8.12 17.57
CA VAL A 29 -4.95 7.41 18.86
C VAL A 29 -4.71 5.94 18.58
N ALA A 30 -3.60 5.40 19.09
CA ALA A 30 -3.23 4.01 18.88
C ALA A 30 -2.55 3.42 20.11
N ARG A 31 -2.71 2.11 20.31
CA ARG A 31 -1.98 1.34 21.32
C ARG A 31 -0.51 1.15 20.95
N ASN A 32 -0.23 0.99 19.66
CA ASN A 32 1.10 0.71 19.12
C ASN A 32 1.41 1.76 18.05
N LEU A 33 2.58 2.39 18.16
CA LEU A 33 3.07 3.43 17.27
C LEU A 33 4.39 3.03 16.57
N PRO A 34 4.71 3.62 15.41
CA PRO A 34 6.06 3.56 14.85
C PRO A 34 7.13 3.93 15.87
N GLY A 35 8.09 3.03 16.09
CA GLY A 35 9.15 3.18 17.09
C GLY A 35 8.91 2.44 18.41
N ASP A 36 7.68 1.98 18.68
CA ASP A 36 7.42 1.10 19.83
C ASP A 36 8.05 -0.28 19.64
N GLY A 37 8.18 -1.02 20.75
CA GLY A 37 8.54 -2.43 20.71
C GLY A 37 7.56 -3.25 19.86
N LEU A 38 8.10 -4.23 19.12
CA LEU A 38 7.29 -5.11 18.29
C LEU A 38 6.26 -5.87 19.14
N SER A 39 5.02 -5.90 18.67
CA SER A 39 3.92 -6.64 19.30
C SER A 39 3.20 -7.47 18.26
N ALA A 40 2.82 -8.70 18.63
CA ALA A 40 1.98 -9.56 17.78
C ALA A 40 0.57 -8.96 17.54
N GLU A 41 0.15 -8.00 18.36
CA GLU A 41 -1.13 -7.31 18.19
C GLU A 41 -1.06 -6.10 17.24
N TRP A 42 0.07 -5.89 16.56
CA TRP A 42 0.25 -4.83 15.57
C TRP A 42 0.88 -5.41 14.31
N ALA A 43 0.07 -5.62 13.28
CA ALA A 43 0.47 -6.38 12.09
C ALA A 43 1.49 -5.66 11.21
N SER A 44 1.41 -4.32 11.09
CA SER A 44 2.16 -3.58 10.06
C SER A 44 3.68 -3.77 10.10
N PRO A 45 4.37 -3.77 11.25
CA PRO A 45 5.82 -4.01 11.29
C PRO A 45 6.27 -5.41 10.92
N TRP A 46 5.36 -6.40 10.90
CA TRP A 46 5.69 -7.79 10.55
C TRP A 46 5.57 -8.09 9.06
N ALA A 47 5.02 -7.16 8.28
CA ALA A 47 5.00 -7.30 6.83
C ALA A 47 6.44 -7.19 6.27
N GLY A 48 6.81 -8.06 5.33
CA GLY A 48 8.00 -7.81 4.50
C GLY A 48 7.79 -6.64 3.53
N ALA A 49 6.55 -6.55 3.04
CA ALA A 49 5.96 -5.57 2.14
C ALA A 49 6.66 -5.42 0.77
N SER A 50 6.09 -6.09 -0.23
CA SER A 50 6.24 -5.78 -1.65
C SER A 50 4.85 -5.49 -2.24
N PHE A 51 4.79 -4.72 -3.31
CA PHE A 51 3.59 -4.60 -4.11
C PHE A 51 3.59 -5.69 -5.18
N ILE A 52 2.61 -6.60 -5.12
CA ILE A 52 2.38 -7.63 -6.13
C ILE A 52 0.91 -7.53 -6.51
N ALA A 53 0.63 -7.19 -7.77
CA ALA A 53 -0.74 -7.07 -8.24
C ALA A 53 -1.40 -8.45 -8.36
N GLY A 54 -2.65 -8.56 -7.94
CA GLY A 54 -3.42 -9.80 -8.04
C GLY A 54 -4.37 -10.05 -6.88
N GLY A 55 -4.99 -11.24 -6.87
CA GLY A 55 -5.86 -11.69 -5.77
C GLY A 55 -7.13 -10.86 -5.55
N THR A 56 -7.59 -10.12 -6.57
CA THR A 56 -8.77 -9.25 -6.46
C THR A 56 -10.04 -9.94 -6.93
N SER A 57 -11.15 -9.73 -6.23
CA SER A 57 -12.48 -10.23 -6.57
C SER A 57 -13.36 -9.20 -7.32
N SER A 58 -12.94 -7.93 -7.36
CA SER A 58 -13.75 -6.84 -7.93
C SER A 58 -12.92 -5.76 -8.62
N ARG A 59 -13.56 -5.01 -9.53
CA ARG A 59 -12.95 -3.83 -10.18
C ARG A 59 -12.52 -2.75 -9.19
N ILE A 60 -13.20 -2.65 -8.04
CA ILE A 60 -12.87 -1.67 -7.00
C ILE A 60 -11.52 -2.03 -6.35
N GLU A 61 -11.30 -3.30 -6.03
CA GLU A 61 -10.02 -3.76 -5.48
C GLU A 61 -8.87 -3.59 -6.48
N GLN A 62 -9.15 -3.85 -7.77
CA GLN A 62 -8.18 -3.60 -8.84
C GLN A 62 -7.79 -2.12 -8.89
N GLN A 63 -8.77 -1.22 -8.82
CA GLN A 63 -8.51 0.21 -8.78
C GLN A 63 -7.71 0.62 -7.54
N MET A 64 -8.02 0.08 -6.36
CA MET A 64 -7.24 0.34 -5.15
C MET A 64 -5.78 -0.09 -5.30
N GLN A 65 -5.52 -1.23 -5.93
CA GLN A 65 -4.15 -1.67 -6.21
C GLN A 65 -3.44 -0.75 -7.22
N LEU A 66 -4.12 -0.31 -8.28
CA LEU A 66 -3.58 0.65 -9.24
C LEU A 66 -3.24 2.00 -8.60
N ASP A 67 -4.14 2.54 -7.78
CA ASP A 67 -3.94 3.78 -7.05
C ASP A 67 -2.77 3.66 -6.07
N THR A 68 -2.67 2.52 -5.39
CA THR A 68 -1.56 2.21 -4.48
C THR A 68 -0.24 2.14 -5.24
N TYR A 69 -0.19 1.43 -6.37
CA TYR A 69 1.00 1.33 -7.20
C TYR A 69 1.48 2.72 -7.66
N SER A 70 0.57 3.53 -8.21
CA SER A 70 0.86 4.90 -8.64
C SER A 70 1.49 5.73 -7.50
N GLN A 71 0.91 5.65 -6.29
CA GLN A 71 1.41 6.37 -5.14
C GLN A 71 2.79 5.87 -4.66
N LEU A 72 3.00 4.55 -4.64
CA LEU A 72 4.28 3.94 -4.24
C LEU A 72 5.39 4.29 -5.25
N SER A 73 5.10 4.23 -6.55
CA SER A 73 6.04 4.65 -7.59
C SER A 73 6.40 6.12 -7.48
N HIS A 74 5.41 6.99 -7.25
CA HIS A 74 5.65 8.41 -6.99
C HIS A 74 6.56 8.62 -5.77
N TRP A 75 6.36 7.87 -4.68
CA TRP A 75 7.24 7.94 -3.50
C TRP A 75 8.65 7.44 -3.78
N ALA A 76 8.79 6.32 -4.51
CA ALA A 76 10.08 5.77 -4.86
C ALA A 76 10.93 6.73 -5.70
N GLU A 77 10.29 7.46 -6.62
CA GLU A 77 10.96 8.41 -7.53
C GLU A 77 11.28 9.76 -6.87
N ASN A 78 10.36 10.29 -6.05
CA ASN A 78 10.40 11.69 -5.62
C ASN A 78 10.81 11.88 -4.14
N TYR A 79 10.74 10.83 -3.31
CA TYR A 79 10.95 10.92 -1.86
C TYR A 79 11.91 9.81 -1.40
N PRO A 80 13.23 9.95 -1.63
CA PRO A 80 14.21 8.92 -1.28
C PRO A 80 14.19 8.54 0.21
N GLU A 81 13.80 9.45 1.10
CA GLU A 81 13.62 9.24 2.54
C GLU A 81 12.47 8.28 2.89
N SER A 82 11.51 8.06 1.97
CA SER A 82 10.37 7.13 2.18
C SER A 82 10.78 5.66 2.27
N SER A 83 12.02 5.33 1.90
CA SER A 83 12.55 3.95 1.79
C SER A 83 11.85 3.02 0.78
N VAL A 84 10.79 3.47 0.10
CA VAL A 84 10.15 2.71 -1.00
C VAL A 84 11.08 2.71 -2.22
N ARG A 85 11.24 1.56 -2.87
CA ARG A 85 12.12 1.40 -4.04
C ARG A 85 11.45 0.53 -5.11
N LEU A 86 11.71 0.85 -6.37
CA LEU A 86 11.37 -0.01 -7.50
C LEU A 86 12.44 -1.10 -7.64
N ILE A 87 11.98 -2.34 -7.73
CA ILE A 87 12.84 -3.52 -7.93
C ILE A 87 12.21 -4.41 -9.02
N THR A 88 13.05 -5.15 -9.75
CA THR A 88 12.57 -6.20 -10.64
C THR A 88 12.15 -7.42 -9.82
N LEU A 89 10.93 -7.90 -10.03
CA LEU A 89 10.40 -9.12 -9.44
C LEU A 89 10.00 -10.08 -10.56
N GLU A 90 10.38 -11.34 -10.44
CA GLU A 90 9.85 -12.44 -11.25
C GLU A 90 8.89 -13.24 -10.36
N ASP A 91 7.64 -13.37 -10.79
CA ASP A 91 6.60 -14.10 -10.04
C ASP A 91 5.91 -15.11 -10.97
N PHE A 92 5.63 -16.29 -10.43
CA PHE A 92 5.11 -17.43 -11.18
C PHE A 92 3.69 -17.73 -10.70
N PHE A 93 2.74 -17.64 -11.62
CA PHE A 93 1.34 -17.92 -11.33
C PHE A 93 0.84 -19.11 -12.12
N ASP A 94 -0.01 -19.90 -11.48
CA ASP A 94 -0.73 -21.01 -12.10
C ASP A 94 -2.17 -20.56 -12.34
N PHE A 95 -2.43 -20.00 -13.53
CA PHE A 95 -3.76 -19.54 -13.95
C PHE A 95 -4.27 -20.40 -15.11
N ASP A 96 -5.54 -20.80 -15.03
CA ASP A 96 -6.22 -21.49 -16.13
C ASP A 96 -6.47 -20.58 -17.35
N ASP A 97 -6.53 -19.26 -17.14
CA ASP A 97 -6.82 -18.28 -18.19
C ASP A 97 -6.13 -16.93 -17.93
N ASN A 98 -5.52 -16.37 -18.99
CA ASN A 98 -4.90 -15.05 -19.01
C ASN A 98 -5.87 -13.89 -18.74
N SER A 99 -7.18 -14.09 -18.85
CA SER A 99 -8.17 -13.07 -18.45
C SER A 99 -8.14 -12.75 -16.94
N GLN A 100 -7.57 -13.67 -16.13
CA GLN A 100 -7.41 -13.51 -14.69
C GLN A 100 -6.27 -12.54 -14.33
N ILE A 101 -5.35 -12.29 -15.26
CA ILE A 101 -4.19 -11.40 -15.11
C ILE A 101 -4.57 -9.98 -15.52
N TRP A 102 -5.45 -9.34 -14.74
CA TRP A 102 -5.94 -7.99 -15.06
C TRP A 102 -4.83 -6.93 -15.07
N TRP A 103 -3.74 -7.16 -14.33
CA TRP A 103 -2.61 -6.24 -14.18
C TRP A 103 -1.64 -6.25 -15.36
N ARG A 104 -1.92 -7.04 -16.41
CA ARG A 104 -1.15 -7.03 -17.66
C ARG A 104 -1.14 -5.72 -18.42
N MET A 105 -2.03 -4.81 -18.01
CA MET A 105 -2.13 -3.47 -18.56
C MET A 105 -1.11 -2.51 -17.95
N LEU A 106 -0.41 -2.91 -16.88
CA LEU A 106 0.66 -2.12 -16.29
C LEU A 106 1.90 -2.14 -17.21
N PRO A 107 2.44 -0.96 -17.60
CA PRO A 107 3.49 -0.87 -18.61
C PRO A 107 4.82 -1.50 -18.19
N GLU A 108 5.06 -1.64 -16.89
CA GLU A 108 6.29 -2.23 -16.34
C GLU A 108 6.22 -3.76 -16.21
N VAL A 109 5.06 -4.38 -16.46
CA VAL A 109 4.90 -5.83 -16.34
C VAL A 109 5.16 -6.49 -17.69
N THR A 110 6.20 -7.32 -17.74
CA THR A 110 6.51 -8.18 -18.88
C THR A 110 6.09 -9.61 -18.61
N TYR A 111 5.58 -10.30 -19.63
CA TYR A 111 5.22 -11.72 -19.57
C TYR A 111 6.12 -12.51 -20.51
N ALA A 112 6.57 -13.68 -20.05
CA ALA A 112 7.31 -14.66 -20.84
C ALA A 112 6.45 -15.88 -21.12
#